data_AF-A0A239LF41-F1
#
_entry.id   AF-A0A239LF41-F1
#
_cell.length_a   1.000
_cell.length_b   1.000
_cell.length_c   1.000
_cell.angle_alpha   90.00
_cell.angle_beta   90.00
_cell.angle_gamma   90.00
#
_symmetry.space_group_name_H-M   'P 1'
#
loop_
_entity.id
_entity.type
_entity.pdbx_description
1 polymer ?
#
loop_
_entity_poly.entity_id
_entity_poly.type
_entity_poly.pdbx_seq_one_letter_code
_entity_poly.pdbx_strand_id
1 'polypeptide(L)'
;MINYIEKGYALHQAIRAAGHWLHEENGVWISSNDEAVQAIIDSFDAAAGARAAKVAAIDAHAAKLRNKVVAGISPAEMSSWPLKVKEAIAYLADASADTPMLTMEAQARQITVLELAQRVKANSDQLAMLEAVIAGNAGRHRDAVAALTDWQAVSAYDFSTGWPEI
;
A
#
# COMPACT_ATOMS: atom_id res chain seq x y z
N MET A 1 38.92 7.90 17.26
CA MET A 1 38.42 6.52 17.42
C MET A 1 36.92 6.56 17.28
N ILE A 2 36.39 5.92 16.25
CA ILE A 2 34.96 5.88 15.98
C ILE A 2 34.26 4.95 16.95
N ASN A 3 33.16 5.41 17.53
CA ASN A 3 32.21 4.58 18.27
C ASN A 3 31.11 4.15 17.30
N TYR A 4 31.37 3.06 16.57
CA TYR A 4 30.47 2.59 15.53
C TYR A 4 29.32 1.75 16.12
N ILE A 5 28.10 2.11 15.76
CA ILE A 5 26.89 1.31 15.97
C ILE A 5 26.22 1.17 14.61
N GLU A 6 26.02 -0.07 14.15
CA GLU A 6 25.33 -0.33 12.88
C GLU A 6 23.88 0.15 12.96
N LYS A 7 23.47 0.95 11.97
CA LYS A 7 22.12 1.54 11.87
C LYS A 7 21.47 1.26 10.51
N GLY A 8 21.91 0.21 9.85
CA GLY A 8 21.46 -0.24 8.54
C GLY A 8 22.19 0.43 7.37
N TYR A 9 21.95 -0.11 6.18
CA TYR A 9 22.62 0.31 4.93
C TYR A 9 22.52 1.81 4.62
N ALA A 10 21.44 2.47 5.06
CA ALA A 10 21.23 3.89 4.82
C ALA A 10 22.24 4.80 5.57
N LEU A 11 22.77 4.34 6.71
CA LEU A 11 23.86 5.06 7.40
C LEU A 11 25.12 5.12 6.52
N HIS A 12 25.49 4.01 5.91
CA HIS A 12 26.65 3.93 5.02
C HIS A 12 26.46 4.79 3.76
N GLN A 13 25.24 4.91 3.24
CA GLN A 13 24.94 5.83 2.15
C GLN A 13 25.08 7.31 2.58
N ALA A 14 24.61 7.67 3.77
CA ALA A 14 24.73 9.02 4.29
C ALA A 14 26.20 9.44 4.45
N ILE A 15 27.06 8.53 4.95
CA ILE A 15 28.50 8.74 5.06
C ILE A 15 29.13 8.97 3.68
N ARG A 16 28.81 8.13 2.68
CA ARG A 16 29.31 8.27 1.31
C ARG A 16 28.83 9.55 0.63
N ALA A 17 27.57 9.93 0.84
CA ALA A 17 26.99 11.15 0.28
C ALA A 17 27.66 12.41 0.84
N ALA A 18 28.14 12.36 2.09
CA ALA A 18 28.96 13.41 2.68
C ALA A 18 30.42 13.43 2.16
N GLY A 19 30.79 12.55 1.23
CA GLY A 19 32.14 12.45 0.68
C GLY A 19 33.12 11.71 1.59
N HIS A 20 32.61 10.98 2.59
CA HIS A 20 33.42 10.21 3.53
C HIS A 20 33.32 8.71 3.26
N TRP A 21 34.30 7.97 3.74
CA TRP A 21 34.26 6.51 3.76
C TRP A 21 34.43 6.00 5.18
N LEU A 22 33.85 4.82 5.41
CA LEU A 22 33.90 4.07 6.65
C LEU A 22 33.97 2.59 6.27
N HIS A 23 34.98 1.87 6.76
CA HIS A 23 35.11 0.43 6.56
C HIS A 23 35.79 -0.22 7.76
N GLU A 24 35.64 -1.54 7.86
CA GLU A 24 36.22 -2.33 8.94
C GLU A 24 37.53 -2.97 8.48
N GLU A 25 38.60 -2.80 9.26
CA GLU A 25 39.86 -3.52 9.10
C GLU A 25 40.20 -4.23 10.42
N ASN A 26 40.33 -5.56 10.37
CA ASN A 26 40.72 -6.38 11.52
C ASN A 26 39.86 -6.16 12.79
N GLY A 27 38.56 -5.93 12.65
CA GLY A 27 37.65 -5.68 13.78
C GLY A 27 37.61 -4.23 14.26
N VAL A 28 38.29 -3.31 13.57
CA VAL A 28 38.35 -1.89 13.91
C VAL A 28 37.75 -1.07 12.77
N TRP A 29 36.81 -0.19 13.11
CA TRP A 29 36.25 0.76 12.14
C TRP A 29 37.21 1.92 11.89
N ILE A 30 37.56 2.11 10.63
CA ILE A 30 38.45 3.17 10.15
C ILE A 30 37.66 4.07 9.20
N SER A 31 37.90 5.37 9.27
CA SER A 31 37.24 6.34 8.39
C SER A 31 38.18 7.34 7.76
N SER A 32 37.68 8.05 6.75
CA SER A 32 38.35 9.20 6.15
C SER A 32 38.50 10.39 7.09
N ASN A 33 37.60 10.53 8.06
CA ASN A 33 37.54 11.64 9.02
C ASN A 33 36.66 11.24 10.21
N ASP A 34 37.29 10.88 11.33
CA ASP A 34 36.59 10.35 12.51
C ASP A 34 35.55 11.31 13.07
N GLU A 35 35.84 12.61 13.13
CA GLU A 35 34.93 13.61 13.70
C GLU A 35 33.69 13.79 12.81
N ALA A 36 33.90 13.96 11.50
CA ALA A 36 32.80 14.14 10.56
C ALA A 36 31.92 12.88 10.45
N VAL A 37 32.53 11.70 10.41
CA VAL A 37 31.79 10.43 10.33
C VAL A 37 31.04 10.14 11.64
N GLN A 38 31.63 10.42 12.80
CA GLN A 38 30.93 10.27 14.09
C GLN A 38 29.72 11.21 14.18
N ALA A 39 29.84 12.47 13.74
CA ALA A 39 28.71 13.40 13.71
C ALA A 39 27.55 12.90 12.82
N ILE A 40 27.86 12.25 11.70
CA ILE A 40 26.85 11.61 10.83
C ILE A 40 26.20 10.42 11.56
N ILE A 41 27.00 9.55 12.17
CA ILE A 41 26.50 8.39 12.94
C ILE A 41 25.55 8.86 14.06
N ASP A 42 25.94 9.87 14.83
CA ASP A 42 25.19 10.36 15.99
C ASP A 42 23.88 11.01 15.58
N SER A 43 23.89 11.79 14.49
CA SER A 43 22.70 12.48 13.97
C SER A 43 21.78 11.60 13.11
N PHE A 44 22.22 10.41 12.70
CA PHE A 44 21.46 9.55 11.81
C PHE A 44 20.22 8.93 12.51
N ASP A 45 19.04 9.38 12.09
CA ASP A 45 17.74 8.77 12.44
C ASP A 45 17.43 7.59 11.50
N ALA A 46 17.95 6.43 11.86
CA ALA A 46 17.69 5.18 11.16
C ALA A 46 16.22 4.74 11.21
N ALA A 47 15.50 5.16 12.25
CA ALA A 47 14.12 4.78 12.43
C ALA A 47 13.23 5.50 11.40
N ALA A 48 13.54 6.75 11.04
CA ALA A 48 12.84 7.45 9.96
C ALA A 48 12.96 6.73 8.61
N GLY A 49 14.18 6.35 8.23
CA GLY A 49 14.42 5.59 7.00
C GLY A 49 13.72 4.22 7.01
N ALA A 50 13.82 3.50 8.13
CA ALA A 50 13.15 2.21 8.30
C ALA A 50 11.62 2.34 8.20
N ARG A 51 11.02 3.39 8.79
CA ARG A 51 9.57 3.64 8.73
C ARG A 51 9.13 3.90 7.30
N ALA A 52 9.83 4.77 6.58
CA ALA A 52 9.53 5.05 5.17
C ALA A 52 9.57 3.78 4.31
N ALA A 53 10.61 2.95 4.47
CA ALA A 53 10.74 1.69 3.73
C ALA A 53 9.62 0.70 4.07
N LYS A 54 9.26 0.57 5.35
CA LYS A 54 8.18 -0.33 5.80
C LYS A 54 6.81 0.14 5.33
N VAL A 55 6.52 1.45 5.39
CA VAL A 55 5.30 2.06 4.85
C VAL A 55 5.21 1.80 3.34
N ALA A 56 6.28 2.00 2.59
CA ALA A 56 6.31 1.70 1.16
C ALA A 56 6.02 0.22 0.86
N ALA A 57 6.53 -0.70 1.70
CA ALA A 57 6.24 -2.13 1.55
C ALA A 57 4.76 -2.46 1.84
N ILE A 58 4.16 -1.83 2.85
CA ILE A 58 2.72 -1.95 3.17
C ILE A 58 1.88 -1.44 2.01
N ASP A 59 2.19 -0.24 1.49
CA ASP A 59 1.45 0.37 0.39
C ASP A 59 1.57 -0.46 -0.91
N ALA A 60 2.77 -0.98 -1.18
CA ALA A 60 2.99 -1.89 -2.30
C ALA A 60 2.19 -3.20 -2.16
N HIS A 61 2.07 -3.74 -0.95
CA HIS A 61 1.24 -4.92 -0.70
C HIS A 61 -0.25 -4.62 -0.91
N ALA A 62 -0.75 -3.51 -0.35
CA ALA A 62 -2.13 -3.06 -0.56
C ALA A 62 -2.44 -2.82 -2.05
N ALA A 63 -1.52 -2.20 -2.80
CA ALA A 63 -1.66 -2.02 -4.25
C ALA A 63 -1.72 -3.35 -5.00
N LYS A 64 -0.89 -4.33 -4.64
CA LYS A 64 -0.95 -5.69 -5.23
C LYS A 64 -2.32 -6.33 -5.01
N LEU A 65 -2.88 -6.22 -3.81
CA LEU A 65 -4.21 -6.74 -3.50
C LEU A 65 -5.28 -6.05 -4.35
N ARG A 66 -5.29 -4.71 -4.42
CA ARG A 66 -6.22 -3.97 -5.29
C ARG A 66 -6.12 -4.40 -6.75
N ASN A 67 -4.91 -4.56 -7.26
CA ASN A 67 -4.68 -5.00 -8.63
C ASN A 67 -5.23 -6.42 -8.90
N LYS A 68 -5.20 -7.31 -7.90
CA LYS A 68 -5.84 -8.62 -8.01
C LYS A 68 -7.36 -8.52 -8.09
N VAL A 69 -7.99 -7.65 -7.30
CA VAL A 69 -9.45 -7.46 -7.30
C VAL A 69 -9.97 -7.10 -8.69
N VAL A 70 -9.24 -6.27 -9.42
CA VAL A 70 -9.64 -5.78 -10.76
C VAL A 70 -8.87 -6.45 -11.89
N ALA A 71 -8.21 -7.58 -11.64
CA ALA A 71 -7.42 -8.27 -12.63
C ALA A 71 -8.27 -8.67 -13.85
N GLY A 72 -7.79 -8.32 -15.05
CA GLY A 72 -8.49 -8.60 -16.31
C GLY A 72 -9.57 -7.58 -16.70
N ILE A 73 -9.84 -6.57 -15.86
CA ILE A 73 -10.78 -5.50 -16.19
C ILE A 73 -10.03 -4.31 -16.80
N SER A 74 -10.55 -3.80 -17.92
CA SER A 74 -9.96 -2.63 -18.58
C SER A 74 -10.26 -1.31 -17.85
N PRO A 75 -9.39 -0.29 -17.93
CA PRO A 75 -9.71 1.05 -17.42
C PRO A 75 -10.98 1.66 -18.01
N ALA A 76 -11.25 1.39 -19.30
CA ALA A 76 -12.46 1.84 -19.97
C ALA A 76 -13.73 1.18 -19.43
N GLU A 77 -13.65 -0.09 -18.99
CA GLU A 77 -14.77 -0.75 -18.32
C GLU A 77 -14.99 -0.18 -16.92
N MET A 78 -13.91 -0.04 -16.13
CA MET A 78 -13.99 0.50 -14.76
C MET A 78 -14.58 1.92 -14.71
N SER A 79 -14.28 2.77 -15.70
CA SER A 79 -14.84 4.13 -15.76
C SER A 79 -16.36 4.15 -15.90
N SER A 80 -16.97 3.07 -16.39
CA SER A 80 -18.42 2.93 -16.54
C SER A 80 -19.13 2.42 -15.28
N TRP A 81 -18.39 1.82 -14.33
CA TRP A 81 -18.98 1.19 -13.14
C TRP A 81 -19.82 2.12 -12.27
N PRO A 82 -19.41 3.38 -11.98
CA PRO A 82 -20.24 4.27 -11.17
C PRO A 82 -21.63 4.52 -11.77
N LEU A 83 -21.72 4.59 -13.10
CA LEU A 83 -23.00 4.73 -13.80
C LEU A 83 -23.85 3.46 -13.65
N LYS A 84 -23.26 2.27 -13.90
CA LYS A 84 -23.97 0.99 -13.71
C LYS A 84 -24.49 0.82 -12.28
N VAL A 85 -23.67 1.17 -11.27
CA VAL A 85 -24.05 1.07 -9.85
C VAL A 85 -25.19 2.03 -9.53
N LYS A 86 -25.13 3.28 -10.02
CA LYS A 86 -26.21 4.25 -9.85
C LYS A 86 -27.53 3.73 -10.44
N GLU A 87 -27.51 3.24 -11.67
CA GLU A 87 -28.70 2.68 -12.33
C GLU A 87 -29.23 1.44 -11.59
N ALA A 88 -28.33 0.54 -11.15
CA ALA A 88 -28.72 -0.66 -10.42
C ALA A 88 -29.40 -0.34 -9.09
N ILE A 89 -28.85 0.61 -8.31
CA ILE A 89 -29.44 1.05 -7.05
C ILE A 89 -30.82 1.67 -7.29
N ALA A 90 -30.95 2.53 -8.31
CA ALA A 90 -32.21 3.16 -8.65
C ALA A 90 -33.28 2.12 -9.04
N TYR A 91 -32.93 1.18 -9.94
CA TYR A 91 -33.83 0.12 -10.39
C TYR A 91 -34.28 -0.83 -9.27
N LEU A 92 -33.35 -1.19 -8.38
CA LEU A 92 -33.67 -2.08 -7.25
C LEU A 92 -34.58 -1.40 -6.20
N ALA A 93 -34.57 -0.07 -6.13
CA ALA A 93 -35.49 0.70 -5.29
C ALA A 93 -36.83 0.96 -5.99
N ASP A 94 -36.82 1.18 -7.31
CA ASP A 94 -37.98 1.45 -8.14
C ASP A 94 -37.76 0.86 -9.54
N ALA A 95 -38.54 -0.18 -9.88
CA ALA A 95 -38.42 -0.86 -11.17
C ALA A 95 -38.83 0.00 -12.38
N SER A 96 -39.40 1.20 -12.15
CA SER A 96 -39.70 2.19 -13.19
C SER A 96 -38.56 3.20 -13.45
N ALA A 97 -37.45 3.12 -12.69
CA ALA A 97 -36.31 4.01 -12.84
C ALA A 97 -35.66 3.91 -14.23
N ASP A 98 -35.24 5.06 -14.76
CA ASP A 98 -34.53 5.14 -16.04
C ASP A 98 -33.12 4.51 -15.90
N THR A 99 -32.87 3.48 -16.70
CA THR A 99 -31.64 2.67 -16.67
C THR A 99 -31.12 2.36 -18.08
N PRO A 100 -30.78 3.39 -18.88
CA PRO A 100 -30.44 3.21 -20.29
C PRO A 100 -29.22 2.30 -20.49
N MET A 101 -28.20 2.39 -19.63
CA MET A 101 -27.00 1.56 -19.77
C MET A 101 -27.28 0.10 -19.41
N LEU A 102 -27.94 -0.16 -18.28
CA LEU A 102 -28.30 -1.51 -17.88
C LEU A 102 -29.32 -2.14 -18.83
N THR A 103 -30.25 -1.36 -19.37
CA THR A 103 -31.22 -1.85 -20.36
C THR A 103 -30.52 -2.33 -21.63
N MET A 104 -29.63 -1.52 -22.20
CA MET A 104 -28.88 -1.91 -23.41
C MET A 104 -27.96 -3.11 -23.15
N GLU A 105 -27.27 -3.15 -22.01
CA GLU A 105 -26.38 -4.27 -21.66
C GLU A 105 -27.16 -5.56 -21.39
N ALA A 106 -28.28 -5.48 -20.68
CA ALA A 106 -29.14 -6.63 -20.41
C ALA A 106 -29.73 -7.21 -21.70
N GLN A 107 -30.17 -6.34 -22.62
CA GLN A 107 -30.63 -6.74 -23.96
C GLN A 107 -29.52 -7.46 -24.75
N ALA A 108 -28.31 -6.90 -24.79
CA ALA A 108 -27.17 -7.51 -25.47
C ALA A 108 -26.77 -8.86 -24.86
N ARG A 109 -26.87 -9.00 -23.54
CA ARG A 109 -26.60 -10.24 -22.79
C ARG A 109 -27.76 -11.24 -22.79
N GLN A 110 -28.93 -10.85 -23.31
CA GLN A 110 -30.18 -11.63 -23.26
C GLN A 110 -30.60 -12.04 -21.83
N ILE A 111 -30.45 -11.13 -20.87
CA ILE A 111 -30.89 -11.29 -19.48
C ILE A 111 -31.87 -10.17 -19.09
N THR A 112 -32.50 -10.28 -17.93
CA THR A 112 -33.37 -9.22 -17.42
C THR A 112 -32.56 -8.06 -16.82
N VAL A 113 -33.12 -6.85 -16.82
CA VAL A 113 -32.54 -5.70 -16.11
C VAL A 113 -32.41 -5.98 -14.62
N LEU A 114 -33.39 -6.69 -14.02
CA LEU A 114 -33.34 -7.12 -12.62
C LEU A 114 -32.12 -8.01 -12.34
N GLU A 115 -31.88 -9.03 -13.16
CA GLU A 115 -30.74 -9.93 -13.01
C GLU A 115 -29.41 -9.19 -13.14
N LEU A 116 -29.31 -8.27 -14.12
CA LEU A 116 -28.11 -7.45 -14.29
C LEU A 116 -27.91 -6.49 -13.10
N ALA A 117 -28.95 -5.81 -12.64
CA ALA A 117 -28.89 -4.87 -11.52
C ALA A 117 -28.46 -5.58 -10.22
N GLN A 118 -28.97 -6.78 -9.96
CA GLN A 118 -28.56 -7.60 -8.81
C GLN A 118 -27.07 -7.97 -8.89
N ARG A 119 -26.58 -8.38 -10.07
CA ARG A 119 -25.15 -8.68 -10.29
C ARG A 119 -24.26 -7.46 -10.08
N VAL A 120 -24.65 -6.32 -10.64
CA VAL A 120 -23.91 -5.06 -10.48
C VAL A 120 -23.84 -4.66 -9.02
N LYS A 121 -24.97 -4.74 -8.29
CA LYS A 121 -25.02 -4.45 -6.86
C LYS A 121 -24.13 -5.39 -6.05
N ALA A 122 -24.22 -6.70 -6.30
CA ALA A 122 -23.38 -7.69 -5.62
C ALA A 122 -21.88 -7.46 -5.86
N ASN A 123 -21.48 -7.21 -7.11
CA ASN A 123 -20.09 -6.91 -7.47
C ASN A 123 -19.62 -5.60 -6.80
N SER A 124 -20.46 -4.56 -6.79
CA SER A 124 -20.15 -3.30 -6.12
C SER A 124 -19.98 -3.46 -4.62
N ASP A 125 -20.84 -4.24 -3.97
CA ASP A 125 -20.75 -4.50 -2.53
C ASP A 125 -19.47 -5.27 -2.20
N GLN A 126 -19.13 -6.28 -3.01
CA GLN A 126 -17.90 -7.05 -2.84
C GLN A 126 -16.66 -6.18 -3.02
N LEU A 127 -16.61 -5.34 -4.05
CA LEU A 127 -15.52 -4.40 -4.28
C LEU A 127 -15.37 -3.42 -3.12
N ALA A 128 -16.48 -2.84 -2.65
CA ALA A 128 -16.48 -1.90 -1.53
C ALA A 128 -15.98 -2.54 -0.23
N MET A 129 -16.42 -3.77 0.06
CA MET A 129 -15.94 -4.54 1.20
C MET A 129 -14.43 -4.80 1.11
N LEU A 130 -13.94 -5.29 -0.03
CA LEU A 130 -12.52 -5.59 -0.22
C LEU A 130 -11.67 -4.31 -0.08
N GLU A 131 -12.07 -3.20 -0.70
CA GLU A 131 -11.34 -1.93 -0.57
C GLU A 131 -11.33 -1.44 0.88
N ALA A 132 -12.47 -1.50 1.59
CA ALA A 132 -12.53 -1.09 2.99
C ALA A 132 -11.58 -1.90 3.88
N VAL A 133 -11.52 -3.22 3.69
CA VAL A 133 -10.60 -4.09 4.45
C VAL A 133 -9.15 -3.83 4.09
N ILE A 134 -8.81 -3.68 2.79
CA ILE A 134 -7.43 -3.36 2.36
C ILE A 134 -6.99 -2.00 2.92
N ALA A 135 -7.80 -0.96 2.74
CA ALA A 135 -7.49 0.39 3.20
C ALA A 135 -7.37 0.46 4.72
N GLY A 136 -8.29 -0.17 5.45
CA GLY A 136 -8.28 -0.23 6.90
C GLY A 136 -7.03 -0.92 7.46
N ASN A 137 -6.64 -2.08 6.90
CA ASN A 137 -5.44 -2.77 7.32
C ASN A 137 -4.15 -2.03 6.96
N ALA A 138 -4.08 -1.44 5.76
CA ALA A 138 -2.96 -0.59 5.38
C ALA A 138 -2.81 0.60 6.33
N GLY A 139 -3.92 1.25 6.73
CA GLY A 139 -3.94 2.28 7.76
C GLY A 139 -3.40 1.78 9.09
N ARG A 140 -3.99 0.71 9.64
CA ARG A 140 -3.59 0.09 10.91
C ARG A 140 -2.10 -0.27 10.95
N HIS A 141 -1.54 -0.82 9.87
CA HIS A 141 -0.12 -1.14 9.79
C HIS A 141 0.77 0.09 9.73
N ARG A 142 0.37 1.13 8.97
CA ARG A 142 1.12 2.40 8.93
C ARG A 142 1.13 3.09 10.29
N ASP A 143 0.01 3.11 11.00
CA ASP A 143 -0.10 3.69 12.35
C ASP A 143 0.80 2.94 13.34
N ALA A 144 0.80 1.60 13.28
CA ALA A 144 1.66 0.77 14.12
C ALA A 144 3.16 1.03 13.84
N VAL A 145 3.55 1.13 12.56
CA VAL A 145 4.93 1.46 12.17
C VAL A 145 5.33 2.88 12.60
N ALA A 146 4.42 3.85 12.50
CA ALA A 146 4.65 5.23 12.89
C ALA A 146 4.92 5.37 14.41
N ALA A 147 4.30 4.51 15.23
CA ALA A 147 4.49 4.50 16.68
C ALA A 147 5.83 3.89 17.13
N LEU A 148 6.57 3.20 16.24
CA LEU A 148 7.84 2.58 16.58
C LEU A 148 8.99 3.60 16.49
N THR A 149 9.76 3.70 17.58
CA THR A 149 10.89 4.63 17.71
C THR A 149 12.24 3.99 17.38
N ASP A 150 12.35 2.67 17.51
CA ASP A 150 13.56 1.90 17.21
C ASP A 150 13.53 1.31 15.79
N TRP A 151 14.64 1.46 15.06
CA TRP A 151 14.74 1.03 13.67
C TRP A 151 14.72 -0.49 13.51
N GLN A 152 15.18 -1.24 14.52
CA GLN A 152 15.18 -2.70 14.52
C GLN A 152 13.74 -3.20 14.70
N ALA A 153 12.99 -2.62 15.63
CA ALA A 153 11.57 -2.87 15.80
C ALA A 153 10.76 -2.55 14.53
N VAL A 154 11.04 -1.40 13.90
CA VAL A 154 10.39 -1.04 12.62
C VAL A 154 10.70 -2.08 11.55
N SER A 155 11.96 -2.50 11.43
CA SER A 155 12.39 -3.48 10.43
C SER A 155 11.77 -4.86 10.66
N ALA A 156 11.66 -5.27 11.93
CA ALA A 156 11.06 -6.53 12.37
C ALA A 156 9.51 -6.54 12.33
N TYR A 157 8.86 -5.38 12.16
CA TYR A 157 7.41 -5.30 12.12
C TYR A 157 6.83 -6.20 11.01
N ASP A 158 6.00 -7.15 11.43
CA ASP A 158 5.27 -8.05 10.54
C ASP A 158 3.92 -7.45 10.17
N PHE A 159 3.71 -7.28 8.86
CA PHE A 159 2.45 -6.83 8.30
C PHE A 159 1.78 -7.93 7.46
N SER A 160 2.15 -9.20 7.63
CA SER A 160 1.61 -10.31 6.82
C SER A 160 0.15 -10.66 7.11
N THR A 161 -0.38 -10.23 8.25
CA THR A 161 -1.71 -10.64 8.76
C THR A 161 -2.77 -9.54 8.63
N GLY A 162 -4.03 -9.96 8.46
CA GLY A 162 -5.19 -9.05 8.47
C GLY A 162 -5.69 -8.66 7.08
N TRP A 163 -4.97 -9.04 6.02
CA TRP A 163 -5.40 -8.82 4.64
C TRP A 163 -6.53 -9.76 4.23
N PRO A 164 -7.42 -9.34 3.31
CA PRO A 164 -8.45 -10.22 2.78
C PRO A 164 -7.84 -11.28 1.83
N GLU A 165 -8.52 -12.42 1.72
CA GLU A 165 -8.25 -13.41 0.68
C GLU A 165 -8.83 -12.93 -0.65
N ILE A 166 -8.00 -12.93 -1.70
CA ILE A 166 -8.33 -12.45 -3.06
C ILE A 166 -7.75 -13.42 -4.09
#